data_AF-A0A562CCL3-F1
#
_entry.id   AF-A0A562CCL3-F1
#
_cell.length_a   1.000
_cell.length_b   1.000
_cell.length_c   1.000
_cell.angle_alpha   90.00
_cell.angle_beta   90.00
_cell.angle_gamma   90.00
#
_symmetry.space_group_name_H-M   'P 1'
#
loop_
_entity.id
_entity.type
_entity.pdbx_description
1 polymer ?
#
loop_
_entity_poly.entity_id
_entity_poly.type
_entity_poly.pdbx_seq_one_letter_code
_entity_poly.pdbx_strand_id
1 'polypeptide(L)'
;MFGIGFGELVVIAFLAVLVFGPDKLPELAQQAGRFLRQLRRFATSARDELRAELGPEYADLELTDLDPRAIVRKHIAEAMAELDELEDVIREDPADVVHHEPLAEGELPPFDVDAT
;
A
#
# COMPACT_ATOMS: atom_id res chain seq x y z
N MET A 1 -20.38 19.72 -5.29
CA MET A 1 -20.93 20.70 -6.26
C MET A 1 -20.75 20.25 -7.72
N PHE A 2 -21.14 19.03 -8.06
CA PHE A 2 -21.36 18.62 -9.47
C PHE A 2 -22.57 17.69 -9.49
N GLY A 3 -23.75 18.28 -9.66
CA GLY A 3 -25.01 17.58 -9.85
C GLY A 3 -25.30 17.50 -11.34
N ILE A 4 -24.60 16.62 -12.05
CA ILE A 4 -24.92 16.34 -13.46
C ILE A 4 -26.11 15.40 -13.45
N GLY A 5 -27.28 15.90 -13.82
CA GLY A 5 -28.47 15.09 -14.01
C GLY A 5 -28.41 14.32 -15.33
N PHE A 6 -29.34 13.40 -15.51
CA PHE A 6 -29.50 12.69 -16.78
C PHE A 6 -29.72 13.66 -17.96
N GLY A 7 -30.44 14.77 -17.73
CA GLY A 7 -30.67 15.81 -18.73
C GLY A 7 -29.38 16.50 -19.18
N GLU A 8 -28.53 16.97 -18.26
CA GLU A 8 -27.24 17.56 -18.62
C GLU A 8 -26.33 16.57 -19.38
N LEU A 9 -26.32 15.29 -19.00
CA LEU A 9 -25.52 14.27 -19.70
C LEU A 9 -25.93 14.14 -21.18
N VAL A 10 -27.23 14.14 -21.46
CA VAL A 10 -27.76 14.07 -22.83
C VAL A 10 -27.37 15.31 -23.64
N VAL A 11 -27.43 16.50 -23.05
CA VAL A 11 -27.00 17.74 -23.72
C VAL A 11 -25.50 17.70 -24.06
N ILE A 12 -24.66 17.25 -23.14
CA ILE A 12 -23.22 17.09 -23.37
C ILE A 12 -22.96 16.08 -24.48
N ALA A 13 -23.64 14.94 -24.46
CA ALA A 13 -23.51 13.91 -25.50
C ALA A 13 -23.94 14.45 -26.87
N PHE A 14 -25.02 15.22 -26.93
CA PHE A 14 -25.49 15.84 -28.17
C PHE A 14 -24.48 16.87 -28.71
N LEU A 15 -23.94 17.72 -27.83
CA LEU A 15 -22.87 18.66 -28.21
C LEU A 15 -21.62 17.94 -28.71
N ALA A 16 -21.21 16.86 -28.05
CA ALA A 16 -20.09 16.04 -28.50
C ALA A 16 -20.35 15.45 -29.91
N VAL A 17 -21.56 14.97 -30.17
CA VAL A 17 -21.96 14.48 -31.50
C VAL A 17 -21.91 15.60 -32.54
N LEU A 18 -22.33 16.82 -32.21
CA LEU A 18 -22.28 17.96 -33.14
C LEU A 18 -20.84 18.40 -33.46
N VAL A 19 -19.97 18.43 -32.45
CA VAL A 19 -18.58 18.89 -32.60
C VAL A 19 -17.74 17.88 -33.35
N PHE A 20 -17.84 16.59 -32.98
CA PHE A 20 -17.00 15.54 -33.54
C PHE A 20 -17.66 14.77 -34.69
N GLY A 21 -18.99 14.74 -34.73
CA GLY A 21 -19.78 13.94 -35.66
C GLY A 21 -20.22 12.59 -35.06
N PRO A 22 -21.42 12.09 -35.39
CA PRO A 22 -21.95 10.82 -34.88
C PRO A 22 -21.12 9.61 -35.31
N ASP A 23 -20.47 9.70 -36.48
CA ASP A 23 -19.64 8.61 -37.03
C ASP A 23 -18.25 8.54 -36.37
N LYS A 24 -17.74 9.68 -35.85
CA LYS A 24 -16.39 9.77 -35.27
C LYS A 24 -16.32 9.36 -33.81
N LEU A 25 -17.36 9.62 -33.03
CA LEU A 25 -17.42 9.19 -31.64
C LEU A 25 -17.24 7.67 -31.44
N PRO A 26 -17.93 6.77 -32.16
CA PRO A 26 -17.72 5.34 -32.01
C PRO A 26 -16.33 4.91 -32.48
N GLU A 27 -15.79 5.54 -33.52
CA GLU A 27 -14.43 5.29 -34.00
C GLU A 27 -13.39 5.62 -32.92
N LEU A 28 -13.51 6.79 -32.27
CA LEU A 28 -12.65 7.22 -31.17
C LEU A 28 -12.79 6.34 -29.94
N ALA A 29 -14.02 5.95 -29.58
CA ALA A 29 -14.27 5.04 -28.46
C ALA A 29 -13.62 3.67 -28.67
N GLN A 30 -13.69 3.12 -29.88
CA GLN A 30 -13.02 1.87 -30.24
C GLN A 30 -11.49 2.00 -30.20
N GLN A 31 -10.94 3.12 -30.65
CA GLN A 31 -9.50 3.38 -30.55
C GLN A 31 -9.04 3.49 -29.09
N ALA A 32 -9.74 4.27 -28.28
CA ALA A 32 -9.46 4.41 -26.85
C ALA A 32 -9.56 3.05 -26.13
N GLY A 33 -10.60 2.26 -26.41
CA GLY A 33 -10.76 0.92 -25.83
C GLY A 33 -9.63 -0.04 -26.21
N ARG A 34 -9.17 -0.01 -27.47
CA ARG A 34 -8.01 -0.80 -27.92
C ARG A 34 -6.73 -0.36 -27.20
N PHE A 35 -6.51 0.95 -27.10
CA PHE A 35 -5.36 1.52 -26.39
C PHE A 35 -5.36 1.13 -24.91
N LEU A 36 -6.50 1.27 -24.23
CA LEU A 36 -6.63 0.90 -22.82
C LEU A 36 -6.38 -0.60 -22.59
N ARG A 37 -6.85 -1.46 -23.51
CA ARG A 37 -6.56 -2.90 -23.46
C ARG A 37 -5.09 -3.21 -23.65
N GLN A 38 -4.39 -2.46 -24.51
CA GLN A 38 -2.97 -2.62 -24.73
C GLN A 38 -2.15 -2.15 -23.53
N LEU A 39 -2.50 -1.01 -22.95
CA LEU A 39 -1.97 -0.52 -21.68
C LEU A 39 -2.14 -1.54 -20.55
N ARG A 40 -3.35 -2.10 -20.40
CA ARG A 40 -3.62 -3.11 -19.37
C ARG A 40 -2.73 -4.34 -19.54
N ARG A 41 -2.55 -4.82 -20.78
CA ARG A 41 -1.65 -5.94 -21.07
C ARG A 41 -0.22 -5.62 -20.71
N PHE A 42 0.27 -4.44 -21.11
CA PHE A 42 1.62 -3.99 -20.79
C PHE A 42 1.84 -3.90 -19.28
N ALA A 43 0.91 -3.30 -18.55
CA ALA A 43 0.96 -3.22 -17.09
C ALA A 43 0.96 -4.61 -16.43
N THR A 44 0.13 -5.55 -16.91
CA THR A 44 0.13 -6.93 -16.42
C THR A 44 1.46 -7.62 -16.70
N SER A 45 1.98 -7.54 -17.93
CA SER A 45 3.27 -8.15 -18.28
C SER A 45 4.43 -7.60 -17.47
N ALA A 46 4.51 -6.27 -17.30
CA ALA A 46 5.54 -5.64 -16.46
C ALA A 46 5.41 -6.09 -15.00
N ARG A 47 4.18 -6.18 -14.47
CA ARG A 47 3.93 -6.72 -13.11
C ARG A 47 4.43 -8.16 -13.02
N ASP A 48 4.15 -9.00 -14.01
CA ASP A 48 4.55 -10.42 -14.02
C ASP A 48 6.07 -10.60 -14.15
N GLU A 49 6.76 -9.75 -14.90
CA GLU A 49 8.23 -9.72 -15.01
C GLU A 49 8.87 -9.30 -13.69
N LEU A 50 8.33 -8.25 -13.04
CA LEU A 50 8.74 -7.83 -11.70
C LEU A 50 8.54 -8.96 -10.66
N ARG A 51 7.44 -9.72 -10.73
CA ARG A 51 7.25 -10.90 -9.86
C ARG A 51 8.35 -11.94 -10.05
N ALA A 52 8.71 -12.20 -11.30
CA ALA A 52 9.64 -13.25 -11.66
C ALA A 52 11.06 -12.92 -11.21
N GLU A 53 11.45 -11.65 -11.25
CA GLU A 53 12.79 -11.19 -10.89
C GLU A 53 12.96 -10.89 -9.40
N LEU A 54 11.99 -10.24 -8.78
CA LEU A 54 12.09 -9.76 -7.39
C LEU A 54 11.38 -10.65 -6.37
N GLY A 55 10.63 -11.65 -6.84
CA GLY A 55 9.85 -12.54 -6.00
C GLY A 55 8.44 -12.00 -5.68
N PRO A 56 7.58 -12.84 -5.08
CA PRO A 56 6.17 -12.53 -4.86
C PRO A 56 5.93 -11.37 -3.87
N GLU A 57 6.94 -10.93 -3.13
CA GLU A 57 6.83 -9.88 -2.11
C GLU A 57 6.68 -8.46 -2.71
N TYR A 58 7.24 -8.22 -3.89
CA TYR A 58 7.20 -6.92 -4.59
C TYR A 58 6.13 -6.85 -5.70
N ALA A 59 5.48 -8.00 -5.94
CA ALA A 59 4.44 -8.25 -6.94
C ALA A 59 3.13 -7.49 -6.68
N ASP A 60 2.88 -7.24 -5.40
CA ASP A 60 1.61 -6.74 -4.86
C ASP A 60 1.72 -5.32 -4.34
N LEU A 61 2.74 -4.56 -4.79
CA LEU A 61 2.70 -3.11 -4.77
C LEU A 61 1.56 -2.66 -5.70
N GLU A 62 0.35 -2.67 -5.16
CA GLU A 62 -0.83 -2.14 -5.81
C GLU A 62 -0.59 -0.65 -6.04
N LEU A 63 -0.90 -0.16 -7.24
CA LEU A 63 -0.84 1.27 -7.55
C LEU A 63 -1.78 2.10 -6.63
N THR A 64 -2.65 1.44 -5.87
CA THR A 64 -3.52 1.99 -4.81
C THR A 64 -2.78 2.16 -3.48
N ASP A 65 -1.72 1.39 -3.22
CA ASP A 65 -0.86 1.51 -2.03
C ASP A 65 0.16 2.64 -2.13
N LEU A 66 0.21 3.35 -3.27
CA LEU A 66 0.89 4.65 -3.36
C LEU A 66 0.16 5.78 -2.61
N ASP A 67 -0.81 5.47 -1.76
CA ASP A 67 -1.28 6.40 -0.73
C ASP A 67 -0.39 6.21 0.52
N PRO A 68 0.60 7.08 0.77
CA PRO A 68 1.60 6.89 1.83
C PRO A 68 0.95 6.72 3.22
N ARG A 69 -0.29 7.19 3.39
CA ARG A 69 -1.08 7.04 4.61
C ARG A 69 -1.55 5.61 4.86
N ALA A 70 -1.87 4.84 3.82
CA ALA A 70 -2.35 3.47 3.95
C ALA A 70 -1.21 2.53 4.41
N ILE A 71 -0.03 2.65 3.78
CA ILE A 71 1.18 1.92 4.16
C ILE A 71 1.58 2.23 5.61
N VAL A 72 1.64 3.52 5.98
CA VAL A 72 1.98 3.93 7.35
C VAL A 72 0.96 3.43 8.36
N ARG A 73 -0.34 3.46 8.03
CA ARG A 73 -1.38 2.96 8.93
C ARG A 73 -1.28 1.44 9.14
N LYS A 74 -0.95 0.67 8.11
CA LYS A 74 -0.76 -0.79 8.24
C LYS A 74 0.41 -1.11 9.16
N HIS A 75 1.57 -0.47 8.93
CA HIS A 75 2.77 -0.67 9.75
C HIS A 75 2.58 -0.18 11.20
N ILE A 76 1.88 0.94 11.41
CA ILE A 76 1.56 1.42 12.76
C ILE A 76 0.59 0.46 13.46
N ALA A 77 -0.44 -0.04 12.77
CA ALA A 77 -1.40 -0.96 13.36
C ALA A 77 -0.76 -2.31 13.75
N GLU A 78 0.17 -2.80 12.92
CA GLU A 78 0.95 -4.01 13.19
C GLU A 78 1.90 -3.81 14.37
N ALA A 79 2.66 -2.71 14.40
CA ALA A 79 3.52 -2.36 15.54
C ALA A 79 2.72 -2.15 16.84
N MET A 80 1.52 -1.57 16.76
CA MET A 80 0.64 -1.43 17.93
C MET A 80 0.16 -2.78 18.44
N ALA A 81 -0.16 -3.73 17.55
CA ALA A 81 -0.59 -5.07 17.94
C ALA A 81 0.55 -5.87 18.59
N GLU A 82 1.78 -5.79 18.06
CA GLU A 82 2.97 -6.41 18.67
C GLU A 82 3.25 -5.83 20.07
N LEU A 83 3.09 -4.52 20.25
CA LEU A 83 3.25 -3.88 21.55
C LEU A 83 2.17 -4.33 22.55
N ASP A 84 0.92 -4.46 22.11
CA ASP A 84 -0.19 -4.94 22.94
C ASP A 84 0.04 -6.39 23.38
N GLU A 85 0.51 -7.26 22.47
CA GLU A 85 0.92 -8.63 22.80
C GLU A 85 2.07 -8.65 23.80
N LEU A 86 3.09 -7.80 23.62
CA LEU A 86 4.19 -7.66 24.59
C LEU A 86 3.68 -7.20 25.95
N GLU A 87 2.75 -6.24 25.97
CA GLU A 87 2.19 -5.66 27.19
C GLU A 87 1.32 -6.68 27.95
N ASP A 88 0.60 -7.54 27.23
CA ASP A 88 -0.17 -8.64 27.80
C ASP A 88 0.74 -9.74 28.36
N VAL A 89 1.86 -10.08 27.70
CA VAL A 89 2.88 -10.99 28.26
C VAL A 89 3.48 -10.41 29.55
N ILE A 90 3.77 -9.10 29.57
CA ILE A 90 4.30 -8.39 30.75
C ILE A 90 3.27 -8.34 31.88
N ARG A 91 1.96 -8.28 31.57
CA ARG A 91 0.87 -8.28 32.56
C ARG A 91 0.59 -9.66 33.15
N GLU A 92 0.74 -10.74 32.38
CA GLU A 92 0.50 -12.10 32.87
C GLU A 92 1.60 -12.62 33.82
N ASP A 93 2.85 -12.17 33.67
CA ASP A 93 3.93 -12.49 34.61
C ASP A 93 4.77 -11.25 34.99
N PRO A 94 4.42 -10.53 36.08
CA PRO A 94 5.22 -9.40 36.54
C PRO A 94 6.56 -9.82 37.17
N ALA A 95 6.89 -11.12 37.24
CA ALA A 95 8.15 -11.58 37.83
C ALA A 95 9.33 -11.53 36.85
N ASP A 96 9.16 -11.80 35.54
CA ASP A 96 10.32 -12.13 34.68
C ASP A 96 10.82 -10.99 33.76
N VAL A 97 10.26 -9.79 33.85
CA VAL A 97 10.50 -8.77 32.80
C VAL A 97 11.77 -7.95 33.04
N VAL A 98 12.27 -7.80 34.28
CA VAL A 98 13.61 -7.22 34.54
C VAL A 98 14.18 -7.79 35.83
N HIS A 99 14.53 -9.09 35.85
CA HIS A 99 15.51 -9.56 36.81
C HIS A 99 16.91 -9.17 36.32
N HIS A 100 17.28 -7.89 36.48
CA HIS A 100 18.63 -7.65 36.92
C HIS A 100 18.67 -8.14 38.35
N GLU A 101 19.03 -9.40 38.57
CA GLU A 101 19.51 -9.81 39.88
C GLU A 101 20.50 -8.74 40.32
N PRO A 102 20.27 -8.06 41.47
CA PRO A 102 21.23 -7.10 41.96
C PRO A 102 22.54 -7.87 42.12
N LEU A 103 23.60 -7.38 41.46
CA LEU A 103 24.94 -7.94 41.54
C LEU A 103 25.23 -8.28 43.01
N ALA A 104 25.67 -9.51 43.25
CA ALA A 104 25.99 -9.93 44.61
C ALA A 104 27.03 -8.97 45.20
N GLU A 105 27.02 -8.73 46.52
CA GLU A 105 27.93 -7.79 47.16
C GLU A 105 29.40 -8.17 46.89
N GLY A 106 30.04 -7.45 45.95
CA GLY A 106 31.40 -7.71 45.47
C GLY A 106 31.52 -8.20 44.02
N GLU A 107 30.43 -8.39 43.29
CA GLU A 107 30.44 -8.76 41.87
C GLU A 107 30.67 -7.52 40.99
N LEU A 108 31.74 -7.56 40.19
CA LEU A 108 32.10 -6.48 39.29
C LEU A 108 31.22 -6.56 38.04
N PRO A 109 30.63 -5.43 37.58
CA PRO A 109 29.86 -5.44 36.35
C PRO A 109 30.77 -5.85 35.18
N PRO A 110 30.22 -6.58 34.18
CA PRO A 110 30.99 -6.96 33.00
C PRO A 110 31.48 -5.68 32.30
N PHE A 111 32.79 -5.58 32.10
CA PHE A 111 33.40 -4.49 31.34
C PHE A 111 33.87 -5.01 29.99
N ASP A 112 33.57 -4.23 28.95
CA ASP A 112 33.98 -4.53 27.58
C ASP A 112 35.42 -4.03 27.38
N VAL A 113 36.35 -4.97 27.14
CA VAL A 113 37.77 -4.68 26.92
C VAL A 113 38.08 -4.28 25.47
N ASP A 114 37.12 -4.45 24.57
CA ASP A 114 37.27 -4.17 23.14
C ASP A 114 36.77 -2.77 22.77
N ALA A 115 36.26 -2.01 23.74
CA ALA A 115 35.97 -0.59 23.59
C ALA A 115 37.26 0.24 23.56
N THR A 116 37.94 0.29 22.41
CA THR A 116 39.05 1.23 22.11
C THR A 116 38.95 1.76 20.70
#